data_AF-A0AA37K9J8-F1
#
_entry.id   AF-A0AA37K9J8-F1
#
_cell.length_a   1.000
_cell.length_b   1.000
_cell.length_c   1.000
_cell.angle_alpha   90.00
_cell.angle_beta   90.00
_cell.angle_gamma   90.00
#
_symmetry.space_group_name_H-M   'P 1'
#
loop_
_entity.id
_entity.type
_entity.pdbx_description
1 polymer ?
#
loop_
_entity_poly.entity_id
_entity_poly.type
_entity_poly.pdbx_seq_one_letter_code
_entity_poly.pdbx_strand_id
1 'polypeptide(L)'
;MNINVEIFKRYSPKKKIEIINKLTPAELSMVEYATLVRVVKEAGYGRDKSRSKDLNIHPDRRKGNNWDSLVERLSWCNGKLYVDVYFQYENTDTTVCVIAQEFFSRGEYKGRVKRLNHHCDEQTYYFNYSEEEKREVMRSILLEYVYKKYKDKLSEGEE
;
A
#
# COMPACT_ATOMS: atom_id res chain seq x y z
N MET A 1 -13.07 1.08 16.80
CA MET A 1 -13.83 0.44 15.71
C MET A 1 -12.97 -0.64 15.07
N ASN A 2 -13.50 -1.84 14.79
CA ASN A 2 -12.68 -2.91 14.19
C ASN A 2 -12.71 -2.83 12.65
N ILE A 3 -11.73 -2.13 12.08
CA ILE A 3 -11.63 -1.94 10.62
C ILE A 3 -11.51 -3.26 9.84
N ASN A 4 -10.93 -4.31 10.44
CA ASN A 4 -10.79 -5.64 9.82
C ASN A 4 -12.15 -6.28 9.49
N VAL A 5 -13.23 -5.81 10.12
CA VAL A 5 -14.61 -6.26 9.86
C VAL A 5 -15.42 -5.17 9.16
N GLU A 6 -15.36 -3.93 9.65
CA GLU A 6 -16.24 -2.83 9.21
C GLU A 6 -16.08 -2.52 7.71
N ILE A 7 -14.86 -2.57 7.17
CA ILE A 7 -14.61 -2.22 5.76
C ILE A 7 -15.27 -3.21 4.77
N PHE A 8 -15.63 -4.41 5.22
CA PHE A 8 -16.26 -5.45 4.38
C PHE A 8 -17.78 -5.56 4.56
N LYS A 9 -18.37 -4.83 5.52
CA LYS A 9 -19.83 -4.80 5.70
C LYS A 9 -20.53 -4.12 4.52
N ARG A 10 -21.84 -4.35 4.39
CA ARG A 10 -22.69 -3.70 3.38
C ARG A 10 -22.95 -2.22 3.74
N TYR A 11 -21.95 -1.39 3.49
CA TYR A 11 -22.05 0.07 3.55
C TYR A 11 -21.96 0.68 2.16
N SER A 12 -22.53 1.87 1.98
CA SER A 12 -22.30 2.64 0.75
C SER A 12 -20.81 2.97 0.61
N PRO A 13 -20.28 3.08 -0.62
CA PRO A 13 -18.87 3.43 -0.84
C PRO A 13 -18.47 4.74 -0.16
N LYS A 14 -19.30 5.79 -0.26
CA LYS A 14 -19.10 7.07 0.45
C LYS A 14 -18.96 6.87 1.96
N LYS A 15 -19.81 6.02 2.56
CA LYS A 15 -19.73 5.71 4.00
C LYS A 15 -18.44 4.97 4.37
N LYS A 16 -17.94 4.08 3.51
CA LYS A 16 -16.65 3.40 3.73
C LYS A 16 -15.49 4.39 3.73
N ILE A 17 -15.50 5.36 2.82
CA ILE A 17 -14.50 6.43 2.76
C ILE A 17 -14.52 7.26 4.05
N GLU A 18 -15.71 7.67 4.52
CA GLU A 18 -15.84 8.39 5.80
C GLU A 18 -15.27 7.59 6.98
N ILE A 19 -15.58 6.30 7.05
CA ILE A 19 -15.07 5.38 8.08
C ILE A 19 -13.54 5.36 8.05
N ILE A 20 -12.95 5.19 6.86
CA ILE A 20 -11.49 5.12 6.70
C ILE A 20 -10.83 6.44 7.07
N ASN A 21 -11.40 7.58 6.66
CA ASN A 21 -10.86 8.90 6.99
C ASN A 21 -10.91 9.22 8.49
N LYS A 22 -11.86 8.64 9.23
CA LYS A 22 -11.98 8.81 10.68
C LYS A 22 -11.14 7.86 11.52
N LEU A 23 -10.45 6.89 10.89
CA LEU A 23 -9.59 5.95 11.63
C LEU A 23 -8.49 6.70 12.38
N THR A 24 -8.35 6.37 13.65
CA THR A 24 -7.25 6.84 14.49
C THR A 24 -5.93 6.13 14.15
N PRO A 25 -4.77 6.69 14.53
CA PRO A 25 -3.48 6.02 14.35
C PRO A 25 -3.43 4.61 14.98
N ALA A 26 -4.08 4.43 16.13
CA ALA A 26 -4.17 3.13 16.81
C ALA A 26 -4.98 2.13 15.98
N GLU A 27 -6.12 2.52 15.43
CA GLU A 27 -6.96 1.64 14.60
C GLU A 27 -6.28 1.27 13.28
N LEU A 28 -5.54 2.20 12.66
CA LEU A 28 -4.72 1.90 11.48
C LEU A 28 -3.61 0.89 11.78
N SER A 29 -3.02 0.97 12.97
CA SER A 29 -1.97 0.03 13.41
C SER A 29 -2.53 -1.38 13.72
N MET A 30 -3.85 -1.50 13.90
CA MET A 30 -4.53 -2.78 14.14
C MET A 30 -5.03 -3.46 12.85
N VAL A 31 -4.77 -2.87 11.67
CA VAL A 31 -5.13 -3.53 10.40
C VAL A 31 -4.33 -4.82 10.27
N GLU A 32 -5.04 -5.93 10.17
CA GLU A 32 -4.44 -7.25 10.10
C GLU A 32 -3.90 -7.55 8.71
N TYR A 33 -2.87 -8.39 8.66
CA TYR A 33 -2.34 -8.92 7.40
C TYR A 33 -3.44 -9.60 6.55
N ALA A 34 -4.36 -10.34 7.19
CA ALA A 34 -5.48 -10.98 6.50
C ALA A 34 -6.41 -9.97 5.81
N THR A 35 -6.62 -8.81 6.42
CA THR A 35 -7.38 -7.69 5.84
C THR A 35 -6.71 -7.16 4.58
N LEU A 36 -5.40 -6.92 4.61
CA LEU A 36 -4.64 -6.49 3.43
C LEU A 36 -4.70 -7.52 2.29
N VAL A 37 -4.55 -8.81 2.62
CA VAL A 37 -4.67 -9.89 1.63
C VAL A 37 -6.07 -9.89 1.00
N ARG A 38 -7.12 -9.72 1.80
CA ARG A 38 -8.50 -9.66 1.31
C ARG A 38 -8.73 -8.45 0.42
N VAL A 39 -8.25 -7.28 0.83
CA VAL A 39 -8.27 -6.03 0.03
C VAL A 39 -7.68 -6.27 -1.36
N VAL A 40 -6.48 -6.84 -1.45
CA VAL A 40 -5.80 -7.07 -2.74
C VAL A 40 -6.51 -8.15 -3.55
N LYS A 41 -7.04 -9.20 -2.92
CA LYS A 41 -7.79 -10.24 -3.64
C LYS A 41 -9.12 -9.75 -4.20
N GLU A 42 -9.83 -8.88 -3.48
CA GLU A 42 -11.15 -8.39 -3.89
C GLU A 42 -11.11 -7.25 -4.92
N ALA A 43 -10.10 -6.38 -4.85
CA ALA A 43 -9.98 -5.18 -5.68
C ALA A 43 -8.80 -5.19 -6.67
N GLY A 44 -7.83 -6.10 -6.49
CA GLY A 44 -6.69 -6.22 -7.39
C GLY A 44 -7.03 -6.90 -8.72
N TYR A 45 -6.32 -6.50 -9.77
CA TYR A 45 -6.42 -7.15 -11.08
C TYR A 45 -5.53 -8.41 -11.11
N GLY A 46 -5.94 -9.40 -11.90
CA GLY A 46 -5.15 -10.63 -12.07
C GLY A 46 -3.93 -10.40 -12.96
N ARG A 47 -2.80 -11.03 -12.63
CA ARG A 47 -1.70 -11.18 -13.59
C ARG A 47 -1.97 -12.41 -14.45
N ASP A 48 -2.44 -12.19 -15.67
CA ASP A 48 -2.65 -13.23 -16.68
C ASP A 48 -3.39 -14.47 -16.14
N LYS A 49 -2.88 -15.68 -16.45
CA LYS A 49 -3.42 -16.97 -16.01
C LYS A 49 -3.01 -17.36 -14.58
N SER A 50 -2.38 -16.47 -13.82
CA SER A 50 -1.94 -16.75 -12.45
C SER A 50 -3.02 -16.38 -11.43
N ARG A 51 -2.94 -16.96 -10.22
CA ARG A 51 -3.75 -16.53 -9.06
C ARG A 51 -3.21 -15.24 -8.41
N SER A 52 -2.16 -14.65 -8.97
CA SER A 52 -1.53 -13.45 -8.43
C SER A 52 -2.40 -12.23 -8.72
N LYS A 53 -2.40 -11.30 -7.77
CA LYS A 53 -3.26 -10.12 -7.78
C LYS A 53 -2.45 -8.88 -7.44
N ASP A 54 -2.66 -7.82 -8.20
CA ASP A 54 -2.01 -6.54 -7.99
C ASP A 54 -3.04 -5.46 -7.70
N LEU A 55 -2.82 -4.70 -6.63
CA LEU A 55 -3.56 -3.49 -6.31
C LEU A 55 -2.64 -2.29 -6.54
N ASN A 56 -2.77 -1.64 -7.71
CA ASN A 56 -2.06 -0.40 -8.01
C ASN A 56 -2.72 0.77 -7.28
N ILE A 57 -1.92 1.53 -6.54
CA ILE A 57 -2.34 2.76 -5.87
C ILE A 57 -2.30 3.91 -6.88
N HIS A 58 -3.42 4.61 -7.02
CA HIS A 58 -3.52 5.77 -7.90
C HIS A 58 -2.53 6.86 -7.46
N PRO A 59 -1.84 7.57 -8.38
CA PRO A 59 -0.85 8.58 -8.04
C PRO A 59 -1.28 9.53 -6.91
N ASP A 60 -2.48 10.12 -7.01
CA ASP A 60 -3.01 11.07 -6.00
C ASP A 60 -3.23 10.48 -4.60
N ARG A 61 -3.29 9.14 -4.49
CA ARG A 61 -3.45 8.44 -3.21
C ARG A 61 -2.15 7.84 -2.71
N ARG A 62 -1.07 7.84 -3.49
CA ARG A 62 0.21 7.29 -3.03
C ARG A 62 0.69 8.04 -1.81
N LYS A 63 1.20 7.28 -0.84
CA LYS A 63 1.80 7.81 0.38
C LYS A 63 3.19 7.22 0.53
N GLY A 64 4.07 7.99 1.14
CA GLY A 64 5.49 7.76 1.16
C GLY A 64 6.12 8.20 2.48
N ASN A 65 7.42 8.36 2.47
CA ASN A 65 8.18 8.94 3.58
C ASN A 65 8.33 10.47 3.50
N ASN A 66 7.48 11.12 2.69
CA ASN A 66 7.49 12.56 2.43
C ASN A 66 8.83 13.11 1.89
N TRP A 67 9.73 12.25 1.39
CA TRP A 67 11.03 12.66 0.89
C TRP A 67 11.31 12.06 -0.48
N ASP A 68 11.64 10.78 -0.53
CA ASP A 68 12.27 10.16 -1.69
C ASP A 68 11.66 8.79 -2.02
N SER A 69 10.68 8.32 -1.25
CA SER A 69 10.03 7.04 -1.49
C SER A 69 8.51 7.10 -1.37
N LEU A 70 7.83 6.26 -2.14
CA LEU A 70 6.37 6.17 -2.24
C LEU A 70 5.95 4.72 -2.39
N VAL A 71 4.85 4.32 -1.74
CA VAL A 71 4.24 3.01 -1.99
C VAL A 71 3.34 3.08 -3.21
N GLU A 72 3.63 2.26 -4.22
CA GLU A 72 2.94 2.30 -5.50
C GLU A 72 1.92 1.19 -5.68
N ARG A 73 2.17 0.02 -5.09
CA ARG A 73 1.40 -1.19 -5.36
C ARG A 73 1.51 -2.20 -4.22
N LEU A 74 0.46 -3.00 -4.05
CA LEU A 74 0.53 -4.26 -3.31
C LEU A 74 0.36 -5.44 -4.27
N SER A 75 1.22 -6.44 -4.12
CA SER A 75 1.28 -7.61 -4.98
C SER A 75 1.06 -8.88 -4.16
N TRP A 76 -0.04 -9.58 -4.38
CA TRP A 76 -0.27 -10.93 -3.86
C TRP A 76 0.26 -11.96 -4.86
N CYS A 77 1.33 -12.66 -4.51
CA CYS A 77 1.97 -13.66 -5.37
C CYS A 77 2.44 -14.85 -4.53
N ASN A 78 2.19 -16.08 -5.00
CA ASN A 78 2.67 -17.31 -4.37
C ASN A 78 2.39 -17.41 -2.86
N GLY A 79 1.21 -16.98 -2.42
CA GLY A 79 0.80 -17.05 -1.01
C GLY A 79 1.38 -15.96 -0.11
N LYS A 80 2.12 -14.99 -0.67
CA LYS A 80 2.72 -13.87 0.05
C LYS A 80 2.23 -12.55 -0.52
N LEU A 81 2.22 -11.55 0.36
CA LEU A 81 1.87 -10.18 0.03
C LEU A 81 3.14 -9.34 0.07
N TYR A 82 3.34 -8.58 -0.99
CA TYR A 82 4.47 -7.69 -1.17
C TYR A 82 3.99 -6.25 -1.32
N VAL A 83 4.84 -5.32 -0.90
CA VAL A 83 4.69 -3.88 -1.08
C VAL A 83 5.76 -3.44 -2.07
N ASP A 84 5.34 -2.77 -3.12
CA ASP A 84 6.24 -2.18 -4.09
C ASP A 84 6.47 -0.72 -3.71
N VAL A 85 7.71 -0.41 -3.36
CA VAL A 85 8.14 0.91 -2.90
C VAL A 85 9.00 1.53 -3.98
N TYR A 86 8.51 2.59 -4.61
CA TYR A 86 9.31 3.49 -5.42
C TYR A 86 10.29 4.23 -4.52
N PHE A 87 11.53 4.37 -4.97
CA PHE A 87 12.59 5.06 -4.26
C PHE A 87 13.50 5.79 -5.24
N GLN A 88 13.62 7.09 -5.06
CA GLN A 88 14.49 7.98 -5.80
C GLN A 88 15.79 8.21 -5.03
N TYR A 89 16.92 8.16 -5.71
CA TYR A 89 18.24 8.42 -5.11
C TYR A 89 19.17 8.99 -6.16
N GLU A 90 19.98 9.98 -5.76
CA GLU A 90 20.83 10.76 -6.67
C GLU A 90 20.01 11.31 -7.85
N ASN A 91 20.33 10.90 -9.09
CA ASN A 91 19.64 11.29 -10.32
C ASN A 91 18.89 10.11 -10.97
N THR A 92 18.54 9.09 -10.20
CA THR A 92 17.83 7.89 -10.69
C THR A 92 16.79 7.42 -9.68
N ASP A 93 16.04 6.39 -10.07
CA ASP A 93 14.99 5.80 -9.27
C ASP A 93 14.90 4.29 -9.49
N THR A 94 14.18 3.62 -8.60
CA THR A 94 13.90 2.19 -8.70
C THR A 94 12.66 1.86 -7.89
N THR A 95 12.00 0.77 -8.25
CA THR A 95 10.99 0.15 -7.38
C THR A 95 11.61 -1.08 -6.72
N VAL A 96 11.42 -1.21 -5.40
CA VAL A 96 11.82 -2.39 -4.63
C VAL A 96 10.58 -3.13 -4.14
N CYS A 97 10.64 -4.45 -4.16
CA CYS A 97 9.56 -5.32 -3.73
C CYS A 97 9.93 -5.90 -2.35
N VAL A 98 9.13 -5.58 -1.33
CA VAL A 98 9.41 -5.93 0.07
C VAL A 98 8.24 -6.72 0.66
N ILE A 99 8.50 -7.57 1.66
CA ILE A 99 7.43 -8.38 2.26
C ILE A 99 6.53 -7.47 3.10
N ALA A 100 5.21 -7.51 2.88
CA ALA A 100 4.28 -6.63 3.56
C ALA A 100 4.28 -6.80 5.09
N GLN A 101 4.51 -8.03 5.59
CA GLN A 101 4.63 -8.28 7.04
C GLN A 101 5.84 -7.58 7.64
N GLU A 102 6.96 -7.50 6.92
CA GLU A 102 8.16 -6.79 7.35
C GLU A 102 7.96 -5.28 7.26
N PHE A 103 7.35 -4.80 6.17
CA PHE A 103 7.06 -3.38 6.00
C PHE A 103 6.15 -2.87 7.12
N PHE A 104 5.02 -3.53 7.37
CA PHE A 104 4.01 -3.12 8.36
C PHE A 104 4.25 -3.66 9.78
N SER A 105 5.42 -4.25 10.09
CA SER A 105 5.73 -4.65 11.46
C SER A 105 5.80 -3.43 12.39
N ARG A 106 5.72 -3.65 13.70
CA ARG A 106 5.92 -2.58 14.70
C ARG A 106 7.32 -1.95 14.54
N GLY A 107 7.43 -0.65 14.83
CA GLY A 107 8.67 0.12 14.72
C GLY A 107 8.89 0.71 13.33
N GLU A 108 10.03 1.36 13.10
CA GLU A 108 10.39 1.90 11.79
C GLU A 108 10.68 0.79 10.79
N TYR A 109 10.29 0.99 9.54
CA TYR A 109 10.80 0.16 8.44
C TYR A 109 12.06 0.81 7.86
N LYS A 110 13.12 0.03 7.66
CA LYS A 110 14.38 0.48 7.07
C LYS A 110 14.66 -0.34 5.82
N GLY A 111 14.45 0.28 4.66
CA GLY A 111 14.74 -0.29 3.36
C GLY A 111 16.14 0.06 2.89
N ARG A 112 16.67 -0.75 1.98
CA ARG A 112 17.94 -0.48 1.31
C ARG A 112 17.94 -0.96 -0.12
N VAL A 113 18.71 -0.28 -0.96
CA VAL A 113 18.95 -0.64 -2.36
C VAL A 113 20.45 -0.70 -2.59
N LYS A 114 20.93 -1.82 -3.12
CA LYS A 114 22.31 -1.99 -3.55
C LYS A 114 22.38 -1.80 -5.06
N ARG A 115 23.29 -0.94 -5.51
CA ARG A 115 23.56 -0.67 -6.92
C ARG A 115 25.04 -0.54 -7.16
N LEU A 116 25.46 -0.83 -8.39
CA LEU A 116 26.81 -0.56 -8.84
C LEU A 116 26.86 0.86 -9.41
N ASN A 117 27.87 1.64 -9.04
CA ASN A 117 28.16 2.92 -9.68
C ASN A 117 28.81 2.70 -11.06
N HIS A 118 29.14 3.80 -11.76
CA HIS A 118 29.82 3.73 -13.06
C HIS A 118 31.18 3.02 -13.02
N HIS A 119 31.84 3.00 -11.85
CA HIS A 119 33.11 2.33 -11.61
C HIS A 119 32.97 0.87 -11.14
N CYS A 120 31.75 0.32 -11.15
CA CYS A 120 31.42 -1.02 -10.65
C CYS A 120 31.60 -1.22 -9.13
N ASP A 121 31.66 -0.14 -8.35
CA ASP A 121 31.65 -0.23 -6.89
C ASP A 121 30.21 -0.35 -6.37
N GLU A 122 30.00 -1.22 -5.38
CA GLU A 122 28.70 -1.35 -4.73
C GLU A 122 28.43 -0.16 -3.80
N GLN A 123 27.35 0.55 -4.07
CA GLN A 123 26.79 1.58 -3.21
C GLN A 123 25.47 1.10 -2.61
N THR A 124 25.23 1.45 -1.35
CA THR A 124 23.98 1.17 -0.65
C THR A 124 23.25 2.46 -0.33
N TYR A 125 22.03 2.55 -0.80
CA TYR A 125 21.11 3.65 -0.55
C TYR A 125 20.03 3.20 0.42
N TYR A 126 19.58 4.09 1.30
CA TYR A 126 18.63 3.78 2.36
C TYR A 126 17.40 4.66 2.25
N PHE A 127 16.26 4.09 2.62
CA PHE A 127 15.04 4.84 2.87
C PHE A 127 14.37 4.25 4.11
N ASN A 128 13.61 5.06 4.83
CA ASN A 128 12.90 4.60 6.01
C ASN A 128 11.47 5.13 6.04
N TYR A 129 10.62 4.38 6.75
CA TYR A 129 9.27 4.80 7.08
C TYR A 129 9.10 4.72 8.60
N SER A 130 8.76 5.85 9.21
CA SER A 130 8.25 5.94 10.56
C SER A 130 6.93 5.17 10.72
N GLU A 131 6.53 4.90 11.96
CA GLU A 131 5.22 4.29 12.21
C GLU A 131 4.07 5.17 11.71
N GLU A 132 4.21 6.49 11.76
CA GLU A 132 3.21 7.43 11.27
C GLU A 132 3.04 7.34 9.75
N GLU A 133 4.15 7.36 9.00
CA GLU A 133 4.11 7.25 7.54
C GLU A 133 3.52 5.90 7.11
N LYS A 134 3.84 4.82 7.82
CA LYS A 134 3.23 3.50 7.56
C LYS A 134 1.73 3.48 7.79
N ARG A 135 1.23 4.24 8.77
CA ARG A 135 -0.23 4.37 9.01
C ARG A 135 -0.89 5.14 7.87
N GLU A 136 -0.26 6.18 7.35
CA GLU A 136 -0.78 6.92 6.20
C GLU A 136 -0.76 6.08 4.91
N VAL A 137 0.28 5.27 4.71
CA VAL A 137 0.29 4.22 3.68
C VAL A 137 -0.87 3.24 3.88
N MET A 138 -1.09 2.76 5.12
CA MET A 138 -2.20 1.85 5.41
C MET A 138 -3.55 2.48 5.08
N ARG A 139 -3.78 3.74 5.48
CA ARG A 139 -5.00 4.49 5.16
C ARG A 139 -5.20 4.61 3.65
N SER A 140 -4.13 4.96 2.92
CA SER A 140 -4.12 5.04 1.46
C SER A 140 -4.55 3.72 0.80
N ILE A 141 -4.03 2.59 1.28
CA ILE A 141 -4.38 1.26 0.75
C ILE A 141 -5.86 0.94 0.97
N LEU A 142 -6.39 1.26 2.14
CA LEU A 142 -7.82 1.06 2.45
C LEU A 142 -8.71 1.96 1.57
N LEU A 143 -8.28 3.20 1.30
CA LEU A 143 -9.00 4.08 0.38
C LEU A 143 -8.94 3.54 -1.05
N GLU A 144 -7.76 3.13 -1.53
CA GLU A 144 -7.59 2.54 -2.86
C GLU A 144 -8.51 1.34 -3.07
N TYR A 145 -8.63 0.47 -2.06
CA TYR A 145 -9.58 -0.64 -2.07
C TYR A 145 -11.01 -0.17 -2.40
N VAL A 146 -11.50 0.87 -1.71
CA VAL A 146 -12.87 1.36 -1.93
C VAL A 146 -13.02 1.96 -3.32
N TYR A 147 -12.07 2.81 -3.75
CA TYR A 147 -12.10 3.44 -5.08
C TYR A 147 -12.01 2.44 -6.23
N LYS A 148 -11.24 1.35 -6.06
CA LYS A 148 -11.13 0.30 -7.08
C LYS A 148 -12.33 -0.63 -7.08
N LYS A 149 -12.74 -1.11 -5.91
CA LYS A 149 -13.81 -2.12 -5.79
C LYS A 149 -15.18 -1.56 -6.16
N TYR A 150 -15.42 -0.28 -5.86
CA TYR A 150 -16.72 0.36 -6.01
C TYR A 150 -16.67 1.55 -6.96
N LYS A 151 -15.74 1.55 -7.93
CA LYS A 151 -15.54 2.63 -8.90
C LYS A 151 -16.86 3.09 -9.52
N ASP A 152 -17.65 2.15 -10.04
CA ASP A 152 -18.89 2.44 -10.77
C ASP A 152 -19.94 3.16 -9.88
N LYS A 153 -20.04 2.73 -8.62
CA LYS A 153 -20.97 3.32 -7.64
C LYS A 153 -20.52 4.67 -7.09
N LEU A 154 -19.25 5.02 -7.27
CA LEU A 154 -18.72 6.32 -6.89
C LEU A 154 -18.92 7.33 -8.02
N SER A 155 -18.88 6.90 -9.28
CA SER A 155 -19.18 7.73 -10.45
C SER A 155 -20.67 8.03 -10.65
N GLU A 156 -21.57 7.12 -10.27
CA GLU A 156 -23.04 7.31 -10.40
C GLU A 156 -23.63 8.40 -9.48
N GLY A 157 -22.83 9.02 -8.60
CA GLY A 157 -23.30 10.03 -7.64
C GLY A 157 -22.76 11.44 -7.90
N GLU A 158 -22.28 11.70 -9.12
CA GLU A 158 -21.77 13.00 -9.61
C GLU A 158 -22.66 13.64 -10.70
N GLU A 159 -23.84 13.06 -10.98
CA GLU A 159 -24.93 13.69 -11.76
C GLU A 159 -25.97 14.35 -10.85
#